data_AF-A0A2N6NS39-F1
#
_entry.id   AF-A0A2N6NS39-F1
#
_cell.length_a   1.000
_cell.length_b   1.000
_cell.length_c   1.000
_cell.angle_alpha   90.00
_cell.angle_beta   90.00
_cell.angle_gamma   90.00
#
_symmetry.space_group_name_H-M   'P 1'
#
loop_
_entity.id
_entity.type
_entity.pdbx_description
1 polymer ?
#
loop_
_entity_poly.entity_id
_entity_poly.type
_entity_poly.pdbx_seq_one_letter_code
_entity_poly.pdbx_strand_id
1 'polypeptide(L)'
;MAGCPQHQARLSPEPEICNTDGALDRVLGQKQGKRCIPAIFLHAGAGFHSHQNEDVHLRACVAAAEMGMRFLKAGASATEAVEASLRVLEDKEITNAGYGSNLSIDGTVECDATIVDHLGRSGACGAVPNIRNPISLAKLIFDGSKRPLSLRRVPPNALVGEGAKIYAEEHGMATFSNDYLISKNSRDRFLRWQDDLVRAEVKAKEASSAQKSTQAMHCAPCQYETLPAKPNITFSRDHAAAIMSGTWNEGQPNSPYLPLPGMDDAPQAELTTLGITQNAWNHAKNPSWKTTYLGAQPKKQSRFFKPNEGHVNDGENDGLGGWAKESSVPGTDPANDEGGWQQPKRRRKPQKRRLDGPEDSEDTLNKHLHVPVQGPDSISDTIGAIAIDEEGLIAAGSSSGGIGMKHRGRLGPAALVGVGTAVVPCQPDDEDAVSVAAVTSGTGEHMATTMASQRCAERLYNGTRKGPAGTDIHDYDESAIMQSFILNDFMGHPGVCNGPSAGAIGIMAVKKTRAGYYLHFAHNTDSFALASMGGKDPLPTCVMSRLPEGGKIAQGSRKISTK
;
A
#
# COMPACT_ATOMS: atom_id res chain seq x y z
N MET A 1 -7.49 20.94 85.45
CA MET A 1 -7.93 21.47 84.15
C MET A 1 -7.76 20.40 83.09
N ALA A 2 -8.81 19.63 82.79
CA ALA A 2 -8.90 18.76 81.61
C ALA A 2 -10.29 18.11 81.58
N GLY A 3 -10.94 18.13 80.42
CA GLY A 3 -11.97 17.16 80.04
C GLY A 3 -13.43 17.64 80.04
N CYS A 4 -13.89 18.04 78.84
CA CYS A 4 -15.20 17.81 78.19
C CYS A 4 -16.53 18.03 78.97
N PRO A 5 -17.62 18.53 78.35
CA PRO A 5 -18.35 17.68 77.38
C PRO A 5 -19.27 18.35 76.31
N GLN A 6 -19.47 17.56 75.25
CA GLN A 6 -20.72 17.16 74.57
C GLN A 6 -21.73 18.19 74.02
N HIS A 7 -21.96 18.06 72.72
CA HIS A 7 -23.12 18.51 71.96
C HIS A 7 -24.28 17.51 72.02
N GLN A 8 -25.51 18.00 72.22
CA GLN A 8 -26.71 17.58 71.48
C GLN A 8 -27.89 18.52 71.79
N ALA A 9 -28.52 19.09 70.75
CA ALA A 9 -29.98 19.24 70.62
C ALA A 9 -30.35 19.92 69.29
N ARG A 10 -31.30 19.32 68.56
CA ARG A 10 -31.95 19.81 67.32
C ARG A 10 -33.06 20.81 67.63
N LEU A 11 -33.40 21.71 66.68
CA LEU A 11 -34.64 21.64 65.87
C LEU A 11 -34.83 22.82 64.86
N SER A 12 -35.02 22.44 63.58
CA SER A 12 -35.82 23.05 62.45
C SER A 12 -35.47 24.43 61.86
N PRO A 13 -35.90 24.78 60.61
CA PRO A 13 -36.60 24.03 59.55
C PRO A 13 -35.86 24.00 58.17
N GLU A 14 -36.42 23.28 57.19
CA GLU A 14 -35.88 23.11 55.82
C GLU A 14 -35.72 24.41 55.01
N PRO A 15 -34.80 24.41 54.01
CA PRO A 15 -35.00 25.19 52.80
C PRO A 15 -34.86 24.35 51.51
N GLU A 16 -35.92 24.45 50.70
CA GLU A 16 -35.98 24.63 49.25
C GLU A 16 -34.99 23.89 48.33
N ILE A 17 -35.58 23.02 47.51
CA ILE A 17 -34.99 22.40 46.33
C ILE A 17 -34.61 23.49 45.32
N CYS A 18 -33.32 23.81 45.22
CA CYS A 18 -32.78 24.60 44.12
C CYS A 18 -32.57 23.69 42.91
N ASN A 19 -33.41 23.86 41.89
CA ASN A 19 -33.25 23.24 40.58
C ASN A 19 -31.86 23.58 40.01
N THR A 20 -31.03 22.56 39.80
CA THR A 20 -29.77 22.67 39.09
C THR A 20 -30.01 22.72 37.57
N ASP A 21 -30.61 23.81 37.10
CA ASP A 21 -30.77 24.05 35.68
C ASP A 21 -29.53 24.75 35.10
N GLY A 22 -28.77 24.02 34.28
CA GLY A 22 -27.93 24.61 33.23
C GLY A 22 -26.43 24.76 33.49
N ALA A 23 -25.90 24.41 34.67
CA ALA A 23 -24.45 24.47 34.90
C ALA A 23 -23.71 23.26 34.27
N LEU A 24 -24.28 22.06 34.38
CA LEU A 24 -23.74 20.84 33.77
C LEU A 24 -23.84 20.87 32.24
N ASP A 25 -24.94 21.44 31.71
CA ASP A 25 -25.16 21.60 30.28
C ASP A 25 -24.23 22.67 29.65
N ARG A 26 -23.80 23.68 30.42
CA ARG A 26 -22.79 24.67 29.97
C ARG A 26 -21.38 24.11 29.93
N VAL A 27 -21.02 23.20 30.84
CA VAL A 27 -19.71 22.52 30.84
C VAL A 27 -19.65 21.42 29.76
N LEU A 28 -20.77 20.76 29.48
CA LEU A 28 -20.88 19.78 28.38
C LEU A 28 -21.09 20.44 27.01
N GLY A 29 -21.68 21.63 26.96
CA GLY A 29 -21.94 22.40 25.73
C GLY A 29 -20.73 23.15 25.16
N GLN A 30 -19.65 23.33 25.93
CA GLN A 30 -18.44 24.04 25.48
C GLN A 30 -17.50 23.20 24.58
N LYS A 31 -17.81 21.92 24.33
CA LYS A 31 -17.06 21.03 23.42
C LYS A 31 -17.77 20.73 22.10
N GLN A 32 -18.89 21.37 21.78
CA GLN A 32 -19.46 21.26 20.43
C GLN A 32 -18.77 22.26 19.49
N GLY A 33 -17.49 22.01 19.20
CA GLY A 33 -16.91 22.56 17.97
C GLY A 33 -17.78 22.13 16.79
N LYS A 34 -17.92 22.99 15.76
CA LYS A 34 -18.62 22.60 14.54
C LYS A 34 -18.01 21.30 14.01
N ARG A 35 -18.79 20.22 14.02
CA ARG A 35 -18.36 18.93 13.47
C ARG A 35 -18.01 19.12 12.00
N CYS A 36 -16.81 18.71 11.63
CA CYS A 36 -16.38 18.67 10.25
C CYS A 36 -17.20 17.63 9.47
N ILE A 37 -17.34 17.84 8.17
CA ILE A 37 -17.95 16.82 7.30
C ILE A 37 -16.91 15.70 7.16
N PRO A 38 -17.22 14.44 7.51
CA PRO A 38 -16.26 13.37 7.31
C PRO A 38 -16.04 13.12 5.81
N ALA A 39 -14.86 12.62 5.45
CA ALA A 39 -14.55 12.25 4.06
C ALA A 39 -13.61 11.05 4.00
N ILE A 40 -13.75 10.24 2.95
CA ILE A 40 -12.88 9.10 2.65
C ILE A 40 -12.47 9.15 1.18
N PHE A 41 -11.20 8.86 0.92
CA PHE A 41 -10.58 8.81 -0.40
C PHE A 41 -9.75 7.53 -0.47
N LEU A 42 -9.77 6.84 -1.60
CA LEU A 42 -9.08 5.56 -1.74
C LEU A 42 -8.68 5.26 -3.18
N HIS A 43 -7.66 4.41 -3.32
CA HIS A 43 -7.30 3.78 -4.58
C HIS A 43 -7.11 2.28 -4.45
N ALA A 44 -7.39 1.56 -5.53
CA ALA A 44 -7.18 0.11 -5.64
C ALA A 44 -5.95 -0.27 -6.49
N GLY A 45 -5.08 0.69 -6.83
CA GLY A 45 -3.85 0.40 -7.55
C GLY A 45 -3.61 1.27 -8.76
N ALA A 46 -2.34 1.59 -9.01
CA ALA A 46 -1.89 2.24 -10.24
C ALA A 46 -1.00 1.25 -11.01
N GLY A 47 -1.41 0.94 -12.24
CA GLY A 47 -0.82 -0.11 -13.06
C GLY A 47 -1.65 -0.34 -14.31
N PHE A 48 -1.86 -1.61 -14.68
CA PHE A 48 -2.69 -2.00 -15.81
C PHE A 48 -3.95 -2.75 -15.36
N HIS A 49 -5.10 -2.12 -15.58
CA HIS A 49 -6.43 -2.69 -15.37
C HIS A 49 -7.08 -2.93 -16.73
N SER A 50 -7.35 -4.21 -17.04
CA SER A 50 -8.10 -4.58 -18.23
C SER A 50 -9.50 -3.95 -18.21
N HIS A 51 -10.01 -3.61 -19.38
CA HIS A 51 -11.37 -3.08 -19.51
C HIS A 51 -12.44 -4.08 -19.04
N GLN A 52 -12.13 -5.37 -19.02
CA GLN A 52 -13.06 -6.41 -18.59
C GLN A 52 -13.22 -6.49 -17.07
N ASN A 53 -12.17 -6.16 -16.31
CA ASN A 53 -12.18 -6.20 -14.85
C ASN A 53 -12.41 -4.82 -14.22
N GLU A 54 -12.51 -3.76 -15.01
CA GLU A 54 -12.65 -2.38 -14.54
C GLU A 54 -13.80 -2.22 -13.55
N ASP A 55 -14.96 -2.79 -13.85
CA ASP A 55 -16.14 -2.75 -12.99
C ASP A 55 -15.93 -3.52 -11.67
N VAL A 56 -15.12 -4.57 -11.66
CA VAL A 56 -14.78 -5.34 -10.44
C VAL A 56 -13.91 -4.49 -9.52
N HIS A 57 -12.89 -3.83 -10.07
CA HIS A 57 -12.01 -2.92 -9.33
C HIS A 57 -12.79 -1.72 -8.75
N LEU A 58 -13.64 -1.09 -9.57
CA LEU A 58 -14.45 0.03 -9.10
C LEU A 58 -15.47 -0.40 -8.03
N ARG A 59 -16.09 -1.58 -8.15
CA ARG A 59 -16.97 -2.12 -7.10
C ARG A 59 -16.24 -2.39 -5.79
N ALA A 60 -14.99 -2.84 -5.84
CA ALA A 60 -14.15 -2.99 -4.64
C ALA A 60 -13.90 -1.62 -3.97
N CYS A 61 -13.57 -0.59 -4.76
CA CYS A 61 -13.44 0.77 -4.24
C CYS A 61 -14.75 1.30 -3.63
N VAL A 62 -15.90 1.11 -4.28
CA VAL A 62 -17.21 1.52 -3.73
C VAL A 62 -17.43 0.88 -2.36
N ALA A 63 -17.27 -0.44 -2.25
CA ALA A 63 -17.50 -1.16 -1.00
C ALA A 63 -16.56 -0.69 0.13
N ALA A 64 -15.30 -0.40 -0.19
CA ALA A 64 -14.33 0.13 0.76
C ALA A 64 -14.67 1.55 1.21
N ALA A 65 -15.06 2.44 0.28
CA ALA A 65 -15.50 3.79 0.60
C ALA A 65 -16.74 3.81 1.50
N GLU A 66 -17.73 2.97 1.20
CA GLU A 66 -18.93 2.84 2.01
C GLU A 66 -18.60 2.36 3.43
N MET A 67 -17.71 1.37 3.56
CA MET A 67 -17.29 0.87 4.88
C MET A 67 -16.58 1.95 5.70
N GLY A 68 -15.60 2.64 5.12
CA GLY A 68 -14.93 3.76 5.78
C GLY A 68 -15.91 4.85 6.21
N MET A 69 -16.84 5.23 5.33
CA MET A 69 -17.85 6.25 5.64
C MET A 69 -18.80 5.81 6.76
N ARG A 70 -19.14 4.52 6.87
CA ARG A 70 -19.94 4.00 8.01
C ARG A 70 -19.22 4.21 9.34
N PHE A 71 -17.91 3.93 9.39
CA PHE A 71 -17.10 4.17 10.58
C PHE A 71 -17.05 5.66 10.94
N LEU A 72 -16.80 6.52 9.95
CA LEU A 72 -16.76 7.97 10.17
C LEU A 72 -18.11 8.51 10.68
N LYS A 73 -19.23 8.09 10.06
CA LYS A 73 -20.58 8.49 10.50
C LYS A 73 -20.97 7.93 11.88
N ALA A 74 -20.29 6.89 12.35
CA ALA A 74 -20.43 6.36 13.70
C ALA A 74 -19.55 7.10 14.73
N GLY A 75 -18.78 8.11 14.30
CA GLY A 75 -17.88 8.88 15.17
C GLY A 75 -16.52 8.22 15.40
N ALA A 76 -16.13 7.24 14.56
CA ALA A 76 -14.80 6.66 14.63
C ALA A 76 -13.73 7.66 14.15
N SER A 77 -12.50 7.47 14.63
CA SER A 77 -11.36 8.27 14.21
C SER A 77 -11.00 8.03 12.74
N ALA A 78 -10.29 9.00 12.13
CA ALA A 78 -9.80 8.86 10.77
C ALA A 78 -8.94 7.59 10.58
N THR A 79 -8.15 7.20 11.58
CA THR A 79 -7.32 5.98 11.52
C THR A 79 -8.14 4.68 11.50
N GLU A 80 -9.26 4.62 12.23
CA GLU A 80 -10.16 3.46 12.22
C GLU A 80 -10.92 3.36 10.90
N ALA A 81 -11.31 4.50 10.32
CA ALA A 81 -11.95 4.52 9.00
C ALA A 81 -11.00 4.08 7.87
N VAL A 82 -9.74 4.49 7.92
CA VAL A 82 -8.69 4.01 7.00
C VAL A 82 -8.52 2.49 7.13
N GLU A 83 -8.37 1.98 8.35
CA GLU A 83 -8.25 0.55 8.61
C GLU A 83 -9.45 -0.22 8.06
N ALA A 84 -10.67 0.19 8.41
CA ALA A 84 -11.90 -0.47 7.97
C ALA A 84 -12.04 -0.50 6.45
N SER A 85 -11.66 0.59 5.76
CA SER A 85 -11.69 0.67 4.29
C SER A 85 -10.68 -0.27 3.66
N LEU A 86 -9.44 -0.27 4.15
CA LEU A 86 -8.35 -1.07 3.59
C LEU A 86 -8.54 -2.56 3.87
N ARG A 87 -9.09 -2.95 5.02
CA ARG A 87 -9.47 -4.35 5.29
C ARG A 87 -10.42 -4.90 4.22
N VAL A 88 -11.39 -4.09 3.78
CA VAL A 88 -12.31 -4.48 2.71
C VAL A 88 -11.55 -4.78 1.42
N LEU A 89 -10.57 -3.94 1.05
CA LEU A 89 -9.75 -4.15 -0.14
C LEU A 89 -8.81 -5.36 0.01
N GLU A 90 -8.14 -5.52 1.15
CA GLU A 90 -7.26 -6.67 1.45
C GLU A 90 -7.99 -8.02 1.42
N ASP A 91 -9.30 -8.03 1.63
CA ASP A 91 -10.14 -9.22 1.52
C ASP A 91 -10.58 -9.51 0.07
N LYS A 92 -10.31 -8.61 -0.90
CA LYS A 92 -10.63 -8.81 -2.31
C LYS A 92 -9.42 -9.37 -3.07
N GLU A 93 -9.60 -10.58 -3.61
CA GLU A 93 -8.63 -11.28 -4.48
C GLU A 93 -8.15 -10.44 -5.68
N ILE A 94 -8.95 -9.48 -6.15
CA ILE A 94 -8.60 -8.63 -7.29
C ILE A 94 -7.46 -7.64 -6.95
N THR A 95 -7.25 -7.35 -5.67
CA THR A 95 -6.20 -6.44 -5.22
C THR A 95 -4.93 -7.21 -4.82
N ASN A 96 -3.80 -6.54 -4.87
CA ASN A 96 -2.52 -7.09 -4.41
C ASN A 96 -2.21 -6.64 -2.98
N ALA A 97 -3.08 -7.00 -2.04
CA ALA A 97 -2.84 -6.76 -0.62
C ALA A 97 -3.62 -7.81 0.20
N GLY A 98 -3.05 -8.29 1.30
CA GLY A 98 -3.70 -9.33 2.11
C GLY A 98 -3.97 -10.61 1.32
N TYR A 99 -5.24 -11.03 1.28
CA TYR A 99 -5.67 -12.23 0.55
C TYR A 99 -5.57 -12.04 -0.97
N GLY A 100 -4.86 -12.95 -1.65
CA GLY A 100 -4.65 -12.85 -3.10
C GLY A 100 -3.42 -12.01 -3.51
N SER A 101 -2.61 -11.61 -2.52
CA SER A 101 -1.29 -11.00 -2.75
C SER A 101 -0.39 -11.85 -3.65
N ASN A 102 0.52 -11.15 -4.33
CA ASN A 102 1.60 -11.76 -5.09
C ASN A 102 2.51 -12.62 -4.20
N LEU A 103 3.02 -13.70 -4.78
CA LEU A 103 3.84 -14.70 -4.11
C LEU A 103 5.33 -14.37 -4.25
N SER A 104 6.09 -14.57 -3.17
CA SER A 104 7.55 -14.58 -3.17
C SER A 104 8.11 -15.71 -4.03
N ILE A 105 9.42 -15.70 -4.29
CA ILE A 105 10.12 -16.71 -5.11
C ILE A 105 9.90 -18.15 -4.64
N ASP A 106 9.63 -18.37 -3.35
CA ASP A 106 9.34 -19.67 -2.75
C ASP A 106 7.85 -19.94 -2.52
N GLY A 107 6.97 -19.10 -3.09
CA GLY A 107 5.53 -19.32 -3.05
C GLY A 107 4.86 -18.90 -1.73
N THR A 108 5.39 -17.89 -1.06
CA THR A 108 4.80 -17.37 0.20
C THR A 108 4.25 -15.96 0.04
N VAL A 109 3.14 -15.71 0.74
CA VAL A 109 2.55 -14.38 0.87
C VAL A 109 3.29 -13.63 1.98
N GLU A 110 3.91 -12.51 1.61
CA GLU A 110 4.51 -11.56 2.53
C GLU A 110 3.95 -10.17 2.22
N CYS A 111 3.39 -9.48 3.20
CA CYS A 111 2.74 -8.19 2.99
C CYS A 111 3.45 -7.03 3.70
N ASP A 112 3.19 -5.83 3.19
CA ASP A 112 3.69 -4.56 3.68
C ASP A 112 2.49 -3.64 3.92
N ALA A 113 2.44 -2.95 5.07
CA ALA A 113 1.39 -1.97 5.35
C ALA A 113 1.84 -0.90 6.35
N THR A 114 1.25 0.29 6.24
CA THR A 114 1.52 1.44 7.11
C THR A 114 0.25 2.23 7.34
N ILE A 115 0.08 2.74 8.56
CA ILE A 115 -0.90 3.78 8.89
C ILE A 115 -0.19 4.99 9.51
N VAL A 116 -0.67 6.19 9.19
CA VAL A 116 -0.14 7.48 9.65
C VAL A 116 -1.30 8.37 10.09
N ASP A 117 -1.18 9.00 11.26
CA ASP A 117 -2.19 9.91 11.80
C ASP A 117 -1.94 11.39 11.47
N HIS A 118 -2.84 12.25 11.93
CA HIS A 118 -2.80 13.69 11.72
C HIS A 118 -1.56 14.38 12.32
N LEU A 119 -0.84 13.74 13.24
CA LEU A 119 0.41 14.25 13.82
C LEU A 119 1.66 13.68 13.11
N GLY A 120 1.48 12.85 12.08
CA GLY A 120 2.58 12.17 11.40
C GLY A 120 3.12 10.97 12.17
N ARG A 121 2.45 10.55 13.25
CA ARG A 121 2.83 9.32 13.98
C ARG A 121 2.35 8.11 13.19
N SER A 122 3.13 7.04 13.22
CA SER A 122 2.90 5.88 12.36
C SER A 122 2.96 4.54 13.10
N GLY A 123 2.35 3.54 12.48
CA GLY A 123 2.59 2.13 12.74
C GLY A 123 2.74 1.41 11.41
N ALA A 124 3.73 0.52 11.29
CA ALA A 124 4.02 -0.19 10.06
C ALA A 124 4.38 -1.66 10.30
N CYS A 125 4.04 -2.51 9.34
CA CYS A 125 4.54 -3.87 9.25
C CYS A 125 5.09 -4.15 7.85
N GLY A 126 6.13 -4.98 7.77
CA GLY A 126 6.79 -5.28 6.49
C GLY A 126 7.23 -6.73 6.34
N ALA A 127 7.17 -7.23 5.11
CA ALA A 127 7.42 -8.63 4.76
C ALA A 127 6.75 -9.63 5.73
N VAL A 128 5.56 -9.29 6.22
CA VAL A 128 4.91 -10.08 7.27
C VAL A 128 4.17 -11.27 6.65
N PRO A 129 4.46 -12.51 7.10
CA PRO A 129 3.74 -13.69 6.66
C PRO A 129 2.49 -13.94 7.53
N ASN A 130 1.58 -14.78 7.05
CA ASN A 130 0.47 -15.35 7.84
C ASN A 130 -0.57 -14.35 8.39
N ILE A 131 -0.53 -13.09 7.97
CA ILE A 131 -1.49 -12.06 8.38
C ILE A 131 -2.47 -11.79 7.25
N ARG A 132 -3.76 -12.01 7.51
CA ARG A 132 -4.82 -11.78 6.51
C ARG A 132 -5.01 -10.30 6.19
N ASN A 133 -4.98 -9.45 7.23
CA ASN A 133 -5.18 -8.01 7.10
C ASN A 133 -3.97 -7.23 7.63
N PRO A 134 -2.91 -7.05 6.82
CA PRO A 134 -1.70 -6.32 7.20
C PRO A 134 -1.97 -4.90 7.75
N ILE A 135 -2.96 -4.17 7.22
CA ILE A 135 -3.29 -2.84 7.72
C ILE A 135 -3.73 -2.85 9.19
N SER A 136 -4.40 -3.91 9.64
CA SER A 136 -4.79 -4.05 11.05
C SER A 136 -3.59 -4.34 11.95
N LEU A 137 -2.57 -5.02 11.45
CA LEU A 137 -1.31 -5.16 12.18
C LEU A 137 -0.57 -3.82 12.28
N ALA A 138 -0.53 -3.06 11.19
CA ALA A 138 0.02 -1.69 11.20
C ALA A 138 -0.72 -0.78 12.20
N LYS A 139 -2.06 -0.86 12.25
CA LYS A 139 -2.90 -0.16 13.23
C LYS A 139 -2.62 -0.61 14.67
N LEU A 140 -2.51 -1.92 14.90
CA LEU A 140 -2.19 -2.48 16.20
C LEU A 140 -0.83 -1.98 16.72
N ILE A 141 0.18 -1.97 15.86
CA ILE A 141 1.52 -1.41 16.16
C ILE A 141 1.41 0.09 16.48
N PHE A 142 0.64 0.84 15.68
CA PHE A 142 0.40 2.27 15.91
C PHE A 142 -0.28 2.56 17.26
N ASP A 143 -1.29 1.78 17.66
CA ASP A 143 -1.93 1.98 18.97
C ASP A 143 -1.05 1.49 20.13
N GLY A 144 -0.22 0.48 19.88
CA GLY A 144 0.86 0.08 20.78
C GLY A 144 1.87 1.20 21.00
N SER A 145 2.27 1.91 19.93
CA SER A 145 3.31 2.95 19.99
C SER A 145 2.92 4.18 20.80
N LYS A 146 1.61 4.42 21.00
CA LYS A 146 1.10 5.50 21.85
C LYS A 146 1.21 5.21 23.35
N ARG A 147 1.44 3.95 23.73
CA ARG A 147 1.46 3.52 25.13
C ARG A 147 2.91 3.34 25.59
N PRO A 148 3.35 4.04 26.64
CA PRO A 148 4.70 3.86 27.16
C PRO A 148 4.88 2.45 27.70
N LEU A 149 6.04 1.85 27.45
CA LEU A 149 6.40 0.56 28.02
C LEU A 149 7.05 0.72 29.39
N SER A 150 7.02 -0.37 30.17
CA SER A 150 7.76 -0.47 31.43
C SER A 150 9.24 -0.11 31.23
N LEU A 151 9.84 0.47 32.28
CA LEU A 151 11.23 0.90 32.29
C LEU A 151 11.57 1.96 31.22
N ARG A 152 10.60 2.81 30.85
CA ARG A 152 10.76 3.89 29.85
C ARG A 152 11.23 3.39 28.48
N ARG A 153 10.96 2.13 28.15
CA ARG A 153 11.27 1.60 26.82
C ARG A 153 10.39 2.29 25.78
N VAL A 154 10.97 2.55 24.62
CA VAL A 154 10.26 3.12 23.48
C VAL A 154 9.53 1.97 22.76
N PRO A 155 8.20 2.05 22.61
CA PRO A 155 7.46 1.04 21.86
C PRO A 155 7.84 1.09 20.37
N PRO A 156 7.80 -0.05 19.66
CA PRO A 156 8.10 -0.08 18.23
C PRO A 156 7.01 0.67 17.44
N ASN A 157 7.43 1.35 16.38
CA ASN A 157 6.53 1.93 15.38
C ASN A 157 6.58 1.18 14.04
N ALA A 158 7.51 0.24 13.87
CA ALA A 158 7.61 -0.64 12.72
C ALA A 158 8.14 -2.02 13.14
N LEU A 159 7.55 -3.09 12.62
CA LEU A 159 7.99 -4.47 12.83
C LEU A 159 8.00 -5.23 11.51
N VAL A 160 8.88 -6.23 11.35
CA VAL A 160 8.98 -6.98 10.09
C VAL A 160 9.06 -8.49 10.30
N GLY A 161 8.71 -9.24 9.25
CA GLY A 161 8.87 -10.69 9.18
C GLY A 161 8.19 -11.44 10.31
N GLU A 162 8.85 -12.49 10.80
CA GLU A 162 8.31 -13.34 11.87
C GLU A 162 8.11 -12.58 13.19
N GLY A 163 8.94 -11.58 13.49
CA GLY A 163 8.78 -10.75 14.69
C GLY A 163 7.47 -9.95 14.69
N ALA A 164 7.06 -9.45 13.51
CA ALA A 164 5.76 -8.78 13.36
C ALA A 164 4.58 -9.75 13.53
N LYS A 165 4.71 -10.97 13.02
CA LYS A 165 3.70 -12.03 13.19
C LYS A 165 3.57 -12.45 14.66
N ILE A 166 4.68 -12.69 15.35
CA ILE A 166 4.68 -13.02 16.79
C ILE A 166 4.02 -11.90 17.59
N TYR A 167 4.36 -10.64 17.29
CA TYR A 167 3.72 -9.49 17.92
C TYR A 167 2.20 -9.48 17.70
N ALA A 168 1.74 -9.83 16.49
CA ALA A 168 0.32 -9.95 16.19
C ALA A 168 -0.35 -11.03 17.07
N GLU A 169 0.27 -12.21 17.18
CA GLU A 169 -0.22 -13.34 18.00
C GLU A 169 -0.29 -12.98 19.49
N GLU A 170 0.75 -12.34 20.02
CA GLU A 170 0.81 -11.86 21.42
C GLU A 170 -0.33 -10.89 21.77
N HIS A 171 -0.84 -10.16 20.78
CA HIS A 171 -1.93 -9.21 20.93
C HIS A 171 -3.29 -9.77 20.48
N GLY A 172 -3.39 -11.08 20.29
CA GLY A 172 -4.64 -11.78 19.98
C GLY A 172 -5.13 -11.63 18.54
N MET A 173 -4.28 -11.21 17.61
CA MET A 173 -4.60 -11.17 16.19
C MET A 173 -4.51 -12.58 15.59
N ALA A 174 -5.52 -12.97 14.81
CA ALA A 174 -5.54 -14.28 14.16
C ALA A 174 -4.45 -14.39 13.07
N THR A 175 -3.68 -15.47 13.12
CA THR A 175 -2.74 -15.86 12.07
C THR A 175 -3.28 -17.02 11.25
N PHE A 176 -2.93 -17.06 9.97
CA PHE A 176 -3.45 -18.02 8.99
C PHE A 176 -2.32 -18.75 8.29
N SER A 177 -2.53 -20.00 7.89
CA SER A 177 -1.54 -20.72 7.07
C SER A 177 -1.31 -20.00 5.75
N ASN A 178 -0.13 -20.17 5.16
CA ASN A 178 0.20 -19.54 3.88
C ASN A 178 -0.83 -19.91 2.79
N ASP A 179 -1.21 -21.19 2.68
CA ASP A 179 -2.19 -21.65 1.70
C ASP A 179 -3.56 -20.97 1.82
N TYR A 180 -3.96 -20.55 3.02
CA TYR A 180 -5.22 -19.85 3.24
C TYR A 180 -5.20 -18.42 2.65
N LEU A 181 -4.02 -17.81 2.53
CA LEU A 181 -3.83 -16.48 1.96
C LEU A 181 -3.67 -16.50 0.44
N ILE A 182 -3.43 -17.68 -0.14
CA ILE A 182 -3.22 -17.88 -1.57
C ILE A 182 -4.56 -18.06 -2.27
N SER A 183 -4.93 -17.06 -3.05
CA SER A 183 -6.05 -17.15 -3.98
C SER A 183 -5.74 -18.03 -5.19
N LYS A 184 -6.78 -18.42 -5.94
CA LYS A 184 -6.58 -19.16 -7.18
C LYS A 184 -5.83 -18.31 -8.20
N ASN A 185 -6.22 -17.05 -8.38
CA ASN A 185 -5.62 -16.17 -9.37
C ASN A 185 -4.16 -15.83 -9.04
N SER A 186 -3.81 -15.67 -7.76
CA SER A 186 -2.41 -15.45 -7.36
C SER A 186 -1.54 -16.68 -7.59
N ARG A 187 -2.06 -17.87 -7.29
CA ARG A 187 -1.38 -19.15 -7.59
C ARG A 187 -1.12 -19.31 -9.09
N ASP A 188 -2.14 -19.07 -9.92
CA ASP A 188 -2.02 -19.22 -11.38
C ASP A 188 -1.01 -18.21 -11.96
N ARG A 189 -1.01 -16.96 -11.46
CA ARG A 189 0.01 -15.94 -11.82
C ARG A 189 1.43 -16.38 -11.45
N PHE A 190 1.60 -16.95 -10.26
CA PHE A 190 2.90 -17.43 -9.78
C PHE A 190 3.45 -18.58 -10.62
N LEU A 191 2.62 -19.59 -10.91
CA LEU A 191 3.02 -20.71 -11.76
C LEU A 191 3.43 -20.24 -13.16
N ARG A 192 2.67 -19.31 -13.74
CA ARG A 192 3.01 -18.70 -15.03
C ARG A 192 4.36 -17.97 -14.97
N TRP A 193 4.61 -17.20 -13.91
CA TRP A 193 5.89 -16.51 -13.72
C TRP A 193 7.06 -17.48 -13.54
N GLN A 194 6.89 -18.59 -12.81
CA GLN A 194 7.92 -19.62 -12.71
C GLN A 194 8.27 -20.21 -14.07
N ASP A 195 7.26 -20.55 -14.88
CA ASP A 195 7.45 -21.04 -16.23
C ASP A 195 8.16 -20.02 -17.14
N ASP A 196 7.77 -18.74 -17.05
CA ASP A 196 8.40 -17.64 -17.79
C ASP A 196 9.86 -17.44 -17.38
N LEU A 197 10.17 -17.54 -16.09
CA LEU A 197 11.54 -17.42 -15.58
C LEU A 197 12.43 -18.55 -16.11
N VAL A 198 11.95 -19.80 -16.05
CA VAL A 198 12.67 -20.95 -16.60
C VAL A 198 12.93 -20.77 -18.11
N ARG A 199 11.92 -20.34 -18.87
CA ARG A 199 12.08 -20.04 -20.31
C ARG A 199 13.12 -18.95 -20.56
N ALA A 200 13.13 -17.89 -19.76
CA ALA A 200 14.08 -16.81 -19.89
C ALA A 200 15.52 -17.26 -19.57
N GLU A 201 15.72 -18.05 -18.52
CA GLU A 201 17.02 -18.59 -18.14
C GLU A 201 17.59 -19.56 -19.20
N VAL A 202 16.75 -20.41 -19.79
CA VAL A 202 17.16 -21.30 -20.89
C VAL A 202 17.63 -20.47 -22.08
N LYS A 203 16.86 -19.47 -22.50
CA LYS A 203 17.24 -18.55 -23.60
C LYS A 203 18.55 -17.81 -23.30
N ALA A 204 18.74 -17.36 -22.07
CA ALA A 204 19.97 -16.68 -21.66
C ALA A 204 21.19 -17.63 -21.72
N LYS A 205 21.03 -18.89 -21.30
CA LYS A 205 22.07 -19.92 -21.39
C LYS A 205 22.41 -20.24 -22.85
N GLU A 206 21.40 -20.42 -23.71
CA GLU A 206 21.58 -20.63 -25.15
C GLU A 206 22.34 -19.47 -25.81
N ALA A 207 21.94 -18.22 -25.54
CA ALA A 207 22.64 -17.03 -26.04
C ALA A 207 24.10 -16.96 -25.58
N SER A 208 24.36 -17.29 -24.31
CA SER A 208 25.74 -17.34 -23.76
C SER A 208 26.59 -18.45 -24.40
N SER A 209 25.97 -19.57 -24.80
CA SER A 209 26.65 -20.69 -25.45
C SER A 209 26.97 -20.40 -26.92
N ALA A 210 26.08 -19.72 -27.64
CA ALA A 210 26.28 -19.28 -29.03
C ALA A 210 27.34 -18.18 -29.16
N GLN A 211 27.49 -17.30 -28.16
CA GLN A 211 28.59 -16.32 -28.10
C GLN A 211 29.96 -16.98 -27.82
N LYS A 212 30.00 -18.09 -27.06
CA LYS A 212 31.25 -18.83 -26.83
C LYS A 212 31.71 -19.63 -28.05
N SER A 213 30.79 -20.19 -28.84
CA SER A 213 31.16 -20.92 -30.07
C SER A 213 31.65 -20.02 -31.20
N THR A 214 31.17 -18.77 -31.27
CA THR A 214 31.62 -17.77 -32.27
C THR A 214 32.97 -17.13 -31.90
N GLN A 215 33.31 -16.98 -30.61
CA GLN A 215 34.65 -16.55 -30.20
C GLN A 215 35.74 -17.62 -30.39
N ALA A 216 35.38 -18.91 -30.47
CA ALA A 216 36.34 -19.99 -30.63
C ALA A 216 36.81 -20.23 -32.08
N MET A 217 36.19 -19.58 -33.09
CA MET A 217 36.54 -19.78 -34.51
C MET A 217 37.46 -18.70 -35.12
N HIS A 218 37.91 -17.70 -34.35
CA HIS A 218 38.92 -16.74 -34.80
C HIS A 218 40.18 -16.82 -33.92
N CYS A 219 41.06 -17.77 -34.22
CA CYS A 219 42.46 -17.71 -33.81
C CYS A 219 43.34 -18.17 -34.98
N ALA A 220 43.88 -17.22 -35.73
CA ALA A 220 44.96 -17.41 -36.70
C ALA A 220 46.16 -16.54 -36.26
N PRO A 221 47.41 -16.97 -36.54
CA PRO A 221 48.58 -16.57 -35.75
C PRO A 221 49.05 -15.14 -36.01
N CYS A 222 49.66 -14.59 -34.96
CA CYS A 222 50.25 -13.27 -34.81
C CYS A 222 51.29 -12.87 -35.87
N GLN A 223 51.17 -11.65 -36.41
CA GLN A 223 52.29 -10.84 -36.90
C GLN A 223 52.13 -9.39 -36.41
N TYR A 224 53.26 -8.78 -36.06
CA TYR A 224 53.42 -7.51 -35.37
C TYR A 224 53.74 -6.41 -36.40
N GLU A 225 53.00 -5.30 -36.42
CA GLU A 225 53.52 -3.99 -36.88
C GLU A 225 52.62 -2.82 -36.42
N THR A 226 53.24 -1.66 -36.26
CA THR A 226 52.89 -0.54 -35.36
C THR A 226 52.19 0.66 -36.04
N LEU A 227 51.01 1.07 -35.50
CA LEU A 227 50.44 2.44 -35.23
C LEU A 227 50.22 3.48 -36.38
N PRO A 228 49.41 4.59 -36.24
CA PRO A 228 48.45 5.02 -35.17
C PRO A 228 47.07 5.64 -35.60
N ALA A 229 46.24 5.92 -34.56
CA ALA A 229 45.20 6.98 -34.34
C ALA A 229 43.70 6.82 -34.79
N LYS A 230 42.81 7.14 -33.84
CA LYS A 230 41.35 6.86 -33.62
C LYS A 230 40.40 7.96 -34.18
N PRO A 231 39.03 7.96 -34.03
CA PRO A 231 38.13 7.07 -33.27
C PRO A 231 36.77 6.66 -33.93
N ASN A 232 36.20 5.51 -33.55
CA ASN A 232 34.92 5.39 -32.82
C ASN A 232 34.42 3.93 -32.71
N ILE A 233 33.60 3.72 -31.68
CA ILE A 233 32.66 2.61 -31.40
C ILE A 233 33.10 1.58 -30.33
N THR A 234 32.11 1.38 -29.44
CA THR A 234 31.89 0.61 -28.20
C THR A 234 32.38 -0.84 -28.12
N PHE A 235 32.71 -1.32 -26.91
CA PHE A 235 32.04 -2.46 -26.25
C PHE A 235 32.42 -2.61 -24.75
N SER A 236 31.42 -3.06 -23.98
CA SER A 236 31.43 -3.51 -22.59
C SER A 236 32.40 -4.68 -22.33
N ARG A 237 33.24 -4.60 -21.28
CA ARG A 237 33.73 -5.81 -20.56
C ARG A 237 34.48 -5.67 -19.21
N ASP A 238 34.23 -4.68 -18.34
CA ASP A 238 34.92 -4.61 -17.02
C ASP A 238 34.06 -4.91 -15.78
N HIS A 239 32.87 -5.50 -15.96
CA HIS A 239 32.04 -5.95 -14.82
C HIS A 239 32.63 -7.16 -14.06
N ALA A 240 33.50 -7.95 -14.70
CA ALA A 240 34.12 -9.12 -14.07
C ALA A 240 35.33 -8.78 -13.19
N ALA A 241 35.97 -7.62 -13.39
CA ALA A 241 37.08 -7.15 -12.56
C ALA A 241 36.59 -6.47 -11.27
N ALA A 242 35.38 -5.89 -11.28
CA ALA A 242 34.78 -5.25 -10.11
C ALA A 242 34.22 -6.24 -9.07
N ILE A 243 33.92 -7.49 -9.47
CA ILE A 243 33.37 -8.52 -8.58
C ILE A 243 34.47 -9.21 -7.73
N MET A 244 35.76 -9.10 -8.09
CA MET A 244 36.86 -9.75 -7.35
C MET A 244 37.57 -8.87 -6.31
N SER A 245 37.22 -7.58 -6.14
CA SER A 245 37.96 -6.65 -5.27
C SER A 245 37.19 -6.05 -4.09
N GLY A 246 36.01 -6.57 -3.73
CA GLY A 246 35.11 -5.89 -2.79
C GLY A 246 34.61 -6.70 -1.59
N THR A 247 35.37 -7.67 -1.07
CA THR A 247 35.04 -8.32 0.20
C THR A 247 35.70 -7.62 1.39
N TRP A 248 34.84 -7.19 2.33
CA TRP A 248 35.06 -7.11 3.79
C TRP A 248 35.74 -5.89 4.43
N ASN A 249 35.03 -5.26 5.37
CA ASN A 249 35.58 -4.80 6.66
C ASN A 249 34.47 -4.73 7.74
N GLU A 250 34.76 -5.34 8.88
CA GLU A 250 34.06 -5.26 10.17
C GLU A 250 34.25 -3.87 10.80
N GLY A 251 33.22 -3.37 11.49
CA GLY A 251 33.34 -2.22 12.40
C GLY A 251 32.07 -1.39 12.46
N GLN A 252 31.27 -1.59 13.51
CA GLN A 252 30.13 -0.72 13.85
C GLN A 252 30.55 0.76 13.98
N PRO A 253 29.67 1.71 13.64
CA PRO A 253 29.65 3.00 14.29
C PRO A 253 28.62 2.99 15.43
N ASN A 254 29.10 3.33 16.63
CA ASN A 254 28.28 3.68 17.79
C ASN A 254 27.29 4.80 17.45
N SER A 255 26.05 4.69 17.95
CA SER A 255 25.02 5.74 17.91
C SER A 255 25.54 7.08 18.46
N PRO A 256 25.17 8.23 17.90
CA PRO A 256 25.64 9.52 18.40
C PRO A 256 25.04 9.83 19.77
N TYR A 257 25.90 10.26 20.69
CA TYR A 257 25.55 10.88 21.97
C TYR A 257 25.48 12.41 21.75
N LEU A 258 24.45 13.07 22.26
CA LEU A 258 24.36 14.54 22.29
C LEU A 258 24.90 15.07 23.63
N PRO A 259 25.73 16.12 23.64
CA PRO A 259 26.15 16.77 24.88
C PRO A 259 25.17 17.87 25.30
N LEU A 260 24.89 17.94 26.62
CA LEU A 260 24.28 19.09 27.28
C LEU A 260 25.32 20.20 27.49
N PRO A 261 24.94 21.49 27.46
CA PRO A 261 25.90 22.59 27.60
C PRO A 261 26.16 22.97 29.07
N GLY A 262 27.42 23.23 29.39
CA GLY A 262 27.85 24.05 30.52
C GLY A 262 28.63 23.33 31.62
N MET A 263 29.95 23.49 31.64
CA MET A 263 30.76 23.91 32.80
C MET A 263 32.26 23.77 32.47
N ASP A 264 32.97 24.88 32.61
CA ASP A 264 34.43 25.02 32.54
C ASP A 264 35.16 24.43 33.77
N ASP A 265 36.47 24.26 33.60
CA ASP A 265 37.58 24.18 34.58
C ASP A 265 38.09 22.80 35.12
N ALA A 266 39.17 22.31 34.46
CA ALA A 266 40.47 21.81 34.99
C ALA A 266 40.57 20.61 36.00
N PRO A 267 41.76 20.00 36.22
CA PRO A 267 42.87 19.62 35.32
C PRO A 267 43.22 18.10 35.39
N GLN A 268 44.16 17.70 34.52
CA GLN A 268 44.70 16.34 34.33
C GLN A 268 45.25 15.66 35.59
N ALA A 269 45.00 14.35 35.69
CA ALA A 269 45.82 13.42 36.48
C ALA A 269 45.98 12.08 35.73
N GLU A 270 47.23 11.67 35.60
CA GLU A 270 47.70 10.39 35.08
C GLU A 270 47.14 9.20 35.88
N LEU A 271 46.88 8.06 35.25
CA LEU A 271 47.07 6.77 35.94
C LEU A 271 47.40 5.62 34.98
N THR A 272 48.31 4.81 35.52
CA THR A 272 49.13 3.70 35.04
C THR A 272 48.43 2.47 34.45
N THR A 273 49.19 1.86 33.52
CA THR A 273 49.13 0.50 32.98
C THR A 273 49.16 -0.59 34.06
N LEU A 274 48.24 -1.57 33.99
CA LEU A 274 48.49 -2.93 34.46
C LEU A 274 47.81 -3.95 33.51
N GLY A 275 48.60 -4.92 33.08
CA GLY A 275 48.31 -5.84 31.98
C GLY A 275 47.40 -7.02 32.33
N ILE A 276 46.80 -7.58 31.27
CA ILE A 276 46.01 -8.81 31.30
C ILE A 276 46.82 -9.90 30.58
N THR A 277 47.01 -11.01 31.28
CA THR A 277 47.67 -12.22 30.80
C THR A 277 46.73 -13.06 29.93
N GLN A 278 47.31 -13.67 28.89
CA GLN A 278 46.73 -14.72 28.06
C GLN A 278 46.49 -16.01 28.86
N ASN A 279 45.44 -16.75 28.50
CA ASN A 279 45.50 -18.21 28.45
C ASN A 279 44.54 -18.77 27.39
N ALA A 280 45.06 -19.77 26.68
CA ALA A 280 44.59 -20.35 25.43
C ALA A 280 43.61 -21.52 25.63
N TRP A 281 42.72 -21.76 24.65
CA TRP A 281 42.13 -23.08 24.39
C TRP A 281 42.00 -23.31 22.87
N ASN A 282 42.51 -24.45 22.41
CA ASN A 282 42.66 -24.87 21.02
C ASN A 282 41.57 -25.89 20.62
N HIS A 283 41.16 -25.81 19.34
CA HIS A 283 40.65 -26.86 18.43
C HIS A 283 39.45 -27.76 18.80
N ALA A 284 38.41 -27.74 17.93
CA ALA A 284 37.97 -28.90 17.14
C ALA A 284 36.95 -28.51 16.04
N LYS A 285 36.87 -29.34 14.99
CA LYS A 285 36.37 -29.11 13.63
C LYS A 285 34.84 -29.28 13.45
N ASN A 286 34.33 -28.67 12.37
CA ASN A 286 33.04 -28.85 11.68
C ASN A 286 32.47 -30.29 11.65
N PRO A 287 31.14 -30.42 11.47
CA PRO A 287 30.68 -31.18 10.30
C PRO A 287 29.48 -30.57 9.54
N SER A 288 29.50 -30.83 8.23
CA SER A 288 28.43 -30.68 7.24
C SER A 288 27.26 -31.64 7.45
N TRP A 289 26.03 -31.28 7.08
CA TRP A 289 24.94 -32.24 6.95
C TRP A 289 24.53 -32.43 5.48
N LYS A 290 24.61 -33.68 5.02
CA LYS A 290 24.02 -34.20 3.78
C LYS A 290 22.77 -34.98 4.13
N THR A 291 21.74 -34.79 3.31
CA THR A 291 20.48 -35.54 3.26
C THR A 291 20.67 -36.98 2.76
N THR A 292 20.02 -37.95 3.42
CA THR A 292 19.74 -39.27 2.87
C THR A 292 18.32 -39.72 3.25
N TYR A 293 17.54 -40.13 2.24
CA TYR A 293 16.27 -40.82 2.34
C TYR A 293 16.50 -42.34 2.49
N LEU A 294 15.76 -43.02 3.37
CA LEU A 294 15.25 -44.39 3.19
C LEU A 294 14.34 -44.78 4.36
N GLY A 295 13.13 -45.24 4.05
CA GLY A 295 12.05 -45.49 5.00
C GLY A 295 11.98 -46.90 5.58
N ALA A 296 11.06 -47.09 6.53
CA ALA A 296 10.23 -48.29 6.73
C ALA A 296 9.41 -48.14 8.04
N GLN A 297 8.08 -48.22 7.92
CA GLN A 297 7.11 -48.63 8.96
C GLN A 297 7.23 -50.16 9.23
N PRO A 298 6.45 -50.83 10.14
CA PRO A 298 5.53 -50.38 11.21
C PRO A 298 5.73 -51.15 12.56
N LYS A 299 4.98 -50.78 13.63
CA LYS A 299 4.34 -51.76 14.57
C LYS A 299 3.34 -51.11 15.53
N LYS A 300 2.19 -51.79 15.69
CA LYS A 300 1.01 -51.51 16.52
C LYS A 300 1.14 -52.00 17.98
N GLN A 301 0.37 -51.40 18.90
CA GLN A 301 -0.52 -51.99 19.94
C GLN A 301 -1.02 -50.82 20.84
N SER A 302 -2.29 -50.36 20.88
CA SER A 302 -3.61 -50.94 21.22
C SER A 302 -3.90 -51.16 22.72
N ARG A 303 -4.89 -50.44 23.26
CA ARG A 303 -5.91 -50.80 24.30
C ARG A 303 -6.91 -49.62 24.36
N PHE A 304 -8.07 -49.62 23.70
CA PHE A 304 -9.38 -50.25 23.99
C PHE A 304 -9.96 -49.97 25.39
N PHE A 305 -11.04 -49.17 25.44
CA PHE A 305 -12.30 -49.45 26.17
C PHE A 305 -13.47 -48.63 25.55
N LYS A 306 -14.60 -49.32 25.35
CA LYS A 306 -15.98 -48.96 24.92
C LYS A 306 -16.88 -50.09 25.51
N PRO A 307 -18.24 -50.11 25.44
CA PRO A 307 -19.29 -49.08 25.25
C PRO A 307 -20.56 -49.33 26.14
N ASN A 308 -21.64 -48.56 25.93
CA ASN A 308 -23.07 -48.97 25.95
C ASN A 308 -23.89 -47.77 25.41
N GLU A 309 -24.62 -47.78 24.28
CA GLU A 309 -25.77 -48.54 23.75
C GLU A 309 -27.16 -48.22 24.33
N GLY A 310 -28.10 -47.92 23.42
CA GLY A 310 -29.54 -47.71 23.67
C GLY A 310 -30.33 -47.17 22.46
N HIS A 311 -30.68 -48.07 21.52
CA HIS A 311 -31.89 -48.20 20.64
C HIS A 311 -32.63 -46.95 20.08
N VAL A 312 -32.83 -46.72 18.76
CA VAL A 312 -33.49 -47.46 17.63
C VAL A 312 -35.03 -47.30 17.57
N ASN A 313 -35.56 -46.60 16.54
CA ASN A 313 -36.33 -47.19 15.42
C ASN A 313 -36.88 -46.18 14.38
N ASP A 314 -36.93 -46.67 13.14
CA ASP A 314 -37.35 -46.05 11.88
C ASP A 314 -38.89 -46.06 11.65
N GLY A 315 -39.33 -45.31 10.63
CA GLY A 315 -40.66 -45.47 10.01
C GLY A 315 -40.90 -44.54 8.81
N GLU A 316 -40.80 -45.09 7.61
CA GLU A 316 -41.26 -44.53 6.33
C GLU A 316 -42.79 -44.36 6.30
N ASN A 317 -43.32 -43.35 5.57
CA ASN A 317 -44.42 -43.58 4.63
C ASN A 317 -44.65 -42.42 3.64
N ASP A 318 -45.20 -42.82 2.49
CA ASP A 318 -45.39 -42.13 1.22
C ASP A 318 -46.43 -40.99 1.18
N GLY A 319 -46.33 -40.16 0.13
CA GLY A 319 -47.49 -39.93 -0.74
C GLY A 319 -48.09 -38.53 -0.86
N LEU A 320 -48.12 -38.07 -2.12
CA LEU A 320 -49.24 -37.36 -2.79
C LEU A 320 -49.32 -35.82 -2.72
N GLY A 321 -49.49 -35.25 -3.92
CA GLY A 321 -50.52 -34.25 -4.16
C GLY A 321 -50.03 -32.83 -4.44
N GLY A 322 -49.84 -32.49 -5.70
CA GLY A 322 -49.69 -31.10 -6.13
C GLY A 322 -50.99 -30.32 -6.02
N TRP A 323 -50.90 -28.99 -6.14
CA TRP A 323 -51.91 -28.16 -6.79
C TRP A 323 -51.31 -26.86 -7.29
N ALA A 324 -51.75 -26.53 -8.50
CA ALA A 324 -51.46 -25.33 -9.26
C ALA A 324 -52.56 -24.28 -9.04
N LYS A 325 -52.33 -23.14 -9.69
CA LYS A 325 -53.27 -22.09 -10.15
C LYS A 325 -53.56 -20.95 -9.16
N GLU A 326 -53.19 -19.71 -9.48
CA GLU A 326 -53.65 -18.81 -10.58
C GLU A 326 -54.88 -18.01 -10.14
N SER A 327 -55.06 -16.86 -10.80
CA SER A 327 -56.16 -15.87 -10.70
C SER A 327 -55.89 -14.67 -9.80
N SER A 328 -56.22 -13.43 -10.16
CA SER A 328 -56.62 -12.80 -11.43
C SER A 328 -56.85 -11.32 -11.15
N VAL A 329 -56.57 -10.48 -12.15
CA VAL A 329 -56.96 -9.06 -12.25
C VAL A 329 -58.51 -8.93 -12.24
N PRO A 330 -59.06 -7.73 -12.00
CA PRO A 330 -59.79 -7.09 -13.10
C PRO A 330 -59.47 -5.59 -13.25
N GLY A 331 -59.33 -5.16 -14.51
CA GLY A 331 -59.11 -3.76 -14.88
C GLY A 331 -60.38 -3.07 -15.39
N THR A 332 -60.24 -1.76 -15.66
CA THR A 332 -60.94 -1.01 -16.73
C THR A 332 -60.27 0.38 -16.87
N ASP A 333 -59.80 0.67 -18.08
CA ASP A 333 -59.29 1.94 -18.67
C ASP A 333 -60.44 2.94 -19.04
N PRO A 334 -60.22 4.08 -19.74
CA PRO A 334 -59.11 5.06 -19.78
C PRO A 334 -59.60 6.56 -19.77
N ALA A 335 -58.69 7.53 -19.62
CA ALA A 335 -58.81 8.85 -20.25
C ALA A 335 -57.47 9.61 -20.34
N ASN A 336 -57.25 10.20 -21.51
CA ASN A 336 -56.15 11.05 -22.02
C ASN A 336 -55.50 12.03 -21.02
N ASP A 337 -54.18 12.24 -21.15
CA ASP A 337 -53.66 13.50 -21.72
C ASP A 337 -52.16 13.45 -22.09
N GLU A 338 -51.82 14.28 -23.06
CA GLU A 338 -50.65 14.27 -23.92
C GLU A 338 -49.37 14.90 -23.31
N GLY A 339 -48.19 14.54 -23.85
CA GLY A 339 -46.93 15.23 -23.58
C GLY A 339 -45.68 14.48 -24.08
N GLY A 340 -45.44 14.50 -25.38
CA GLY A 340 -44.41 13.70 -26.06
C GLY A 340 -42.95 14.15 -25.90
N TRP A 341 -42.04 13.18 -25.97
CA TRP A 341 -40.63 13.36 -26.29
C TRP A 341 -40.26 12.52 -27.52
N GLN A 342 -39.74 13.20 -28.56
CA GLN A 342 -39.37 12.63 -29.85
C GLN A 342 -37.96 11.99 -29.80
N GLN A 343 -37.82 10.81 -30.41
CA GLN A 343 -36.55 10.12 -30.66
C GLN A 343 -35.87 10.60 -31.96
N PRO A 344 -34.53 10.73 -32.03
CA PRO A 344 -33.83 10.91 -33.29
C PRO A 344 -33.46 9.59 -33.98
N LYS A 345 -33.53 9.65 -35.32
CA LYS A 345 -33.48 8.55 -36.29
C LYS A 345 -32.05 8.02 -36.57
N ARG A 346 -32.02 6.71 -36.87
CA ARG A 346 -30.91 5.92 -37.45
C ARG A 346 -30.26 6.59 -38.68
N ARG A 347 -28.92 6.70 -38.71
CA ARG A 347 -28.12 7.02 -39.92
C ARG A 347 -27.52 5.77 -40.56
N ARG A 348 -27.54 5.76 -41.89
CA ARG A 348 -27.16 4.66 -42.82
C ARG A 348 -25.65 4.63 -43.08
N LYS A 349 -25.11 3.43 -43.34
CA LYS A 349 -23.72 3.15 -43.77
C LYS A 349 -23.47 3.57 -45.24
N PRO A 350 -22.26 4.00 -45.62
CA PRO A 350 -21.83 4.04 -47.02
C PRO A 350 -20.87 2.88 -47.39
N GLN A 351 -20.88 2.60 -48.70
CA GLN A 351 -20.45 1.37 -49.39
C GLN A 351 -19.06 1.54 -50.04
N LYS A 352 -18.25 0.47 -50.05
CA LYS A 352 -16.92 0.38 -50.69
C LYS A 352 -17.01 0.50 -52.22
N ARG A 353 -16.11 1.27 -52.84
CA ARG A 353 -15.70 1.15 -54.25
C ARG A 353 -14.19 0.89 -54.32
N ARG A 354 -13.80 -0.06 -55.17
CA ARG A 354 -12.43 -0.38 -55.61
C ARG A 354 -12.11 0.40 -56.89
N LEU A 355 -10.86 0.84 -57.06
CA LEU A 355 -10.17 1.04 -58.34
C LEU A 355 -8.65 0.92 -58.09
N ASP A 356 -7.98 0.16 -58.96
CA ASP A 356 -6.56 -0.23 -58.95
C ASP A 356 -5.70 0.72 -59.83
N GLY A 357 -4.39 0.88 -59.51
CA GLY A 357 -3.36 1.42 -60.41
C GLY A 357 -2.17 2.14 -59.71
N PRO A 358 -0.92 2.08 -60.23
CA PRO A 358 0.27 1.73 -59.43
C PRO A 358 1.34 2.83 -59.19
N GLU A 359 2.18 2.54 -58.16
CA GLU A 359 3.62 2.85 -57.91
C GLU A 359 4.16 4.26 -58.26
N ASP A 360 4.73 5.01 -57.30
CA ASP A 360 6.18 4.95 -57.00
C ASP A 360 6.55 5.25 -55.53
N SER A 361 7.84 5.04 -55.24
CA SER A 361 8.47 4.47 -54.06
C SER A 361 9.02 5.42 -52.98
N GLU A 362 9.32 4.78 -51.83
CA GLU A 362 10.19 5.18 -50.71
C GLU A 362 9.58 6.00 -49.56
N ASP A 363 9.14 5.32 -48.50
CA ASP A 363 9.85 5.36 -47.20
C ASP A 363 9.27 4.28 -46.25
N THR A 364 9.87 3.08 -46.26
CA THR A 364 9.52 1.99 -45.36
C THR A 364 10.40 2.04 -44.11
N LEU A 365 10.00 2.82 -43.11
CA LEU A 365 10.45 2.63 -41.73
C LEU A 365 9.35 3.10 -40.76
N ASN A 366 8.98 2.24 -39.81
CA ASN A 366 8.13 2.51 -38.63
C ASN A 366 6.60 2.64 -38.81
N LYS A 367 5.95 1.61 -39.37
CA LYS A 367 4.59 1.25 -38.96
C LYS A 367 4.61 0.01 -38.06
N HIS A 368 4.94 0.21 -36.79
CA HIS A 368 4.43 -0.70 -35.76
C HIS A 368 2.94 -0.37 -35.58
N LEU A 369 2.07 -1.13 -36.27
CA LEU A 369 0.65 -1.17 -35.95
C LEU A 369 0.52 -1.53 -34.46
N HIS A 370 0.00 -0.59 -33.68
CA HIS A 370 -0.41 -0.84 -32.30
C HIS A 370 -1.55 -1.87 -32.32
N VAL A 371 -1.25 -3.10 -31.94
CA VAL A 371 -2.26 -4.07 -31.52
C VAL A 371 -2.70 -3.63 -30.12
N PRO A 372 -4.01 -3.42 -29.85
CA PRO A 372 -4.46 -3.16 -28.49
C PRO A 372 -3.98 -4.31 -27.61
N VAL A 373 -3.25 -4.00 -26.54
CA VAL A 373 -2.69 -4.99 -25.62
C VAL A 373 -3.85 -5.72 -24.93
N GLN A 374 -4.29 -6.84 -25.49
CA GLN A 374 -5.16 -7.79 -24.83
C GLN A 374 -4.30 -8.65 -23.90
N GLY A 375 -4.04 -8.14 -22.70
CA GLY A 375 -3.30 -8.83 -21.64
C GLY A 375 -4.17 -9.03 -20.39
N PRO A 376 -3.87 -10.04 -19.55
CA PRO A 376 -4.43 -10.10 -18.20
C PRO A 376 -3.96 -8.90 -17.36
N ASP A 377 -4.70 -8.57 -16.30
CA ASP A 377 -4.31 -7.49 -15.37
C ASP A 377 -2.87 -7.68 -14.89
N SER A 378 -2.04 -6.64 -15.00
CA SER A 378 -0.69 -6.63 -14.43
C SER A 378 -0.77 -6.05 -13.02
N ILE A 379 -1.25 -6.89 -12.11
CA ILE A 379 -1.52 -6.55 -10.71
C ILE A 379 -0.17 -6.42 -9.95
N SER A 380 0.40 -5.21 -9.95
CA SER A 380 1.55 -4.82 -9.11
C SER A 380 1.13 -3.81 -8.02
N ASP A 381 -0.15 -3.83 -7.68
CA ASP A 381 -0.82 -2.68 -7.09
C ASP A 381 -0.60 -2.55 -5.59
N THR A 382 -0.50 -1.31 -5.13
CA THR A 382 -0.68 -0.94 -3.73
C THR A 382 -2.10 -0.40 -3.59
N ILE A 383 -2.79 -0.76 -2.50
CA ILE A 383 -4.04 -0.11 -2.12
C ILE A 383 -3.76 0.99 -1.11
N GLY A 384 -4.56 2.05 -1.11
CA GLY A 384 -4.36 3.19 -0.22
C GLY A 384 -5.65 3.91 0.10
N ALA A 385 -5.71 4.49 1.30
CA ALA A 385 -6.86 5.26 1.77
C ALA A 385 -6.41 6.48 2.58
N ILE A 386 -7.18 7.56 2.47
CA ILE A 386 -7.06 8.79 3.26
C ILE A 386 -8.45 9.10 3.83
N ALA A 387 -8.52 9.37 5.13
CA ALA A 387 -9.76 9.71 5.82
C ALA A 387 -9.63 11.04 6.54
N ILE A 388 -10.76 11.73 6.70
CA ILE A 388 -10.93 12.91 7.54
C ILE A 388 -12.16 12.66 8.42
N ASP A 389 -12.01 12.74 9.74
CA ASP A 389 -13.09 12.48 10.70
C ASP A 389 -13.91 13.74 11.05
N GLU A 390 -14.91 13.55 11.93
CA GLU A 390 -15.80 14.64 12.37
C GLU A 390 -15.07 15.70 13.21
N GLU A 391 -13.87 15.40 13.72
CA GLU A 391 -12.98 16.37 14.38
C GLU A 391 -12.10 17.13 13.37
N GLY A 392 -12.13 16.73 12.09
CA GLY A 392 -11.32 17.32 11.03
C GLY A 392 -9.86 16.85 11.04
N LEU A 393 -9.58 15.73 11.73
CA LEU A 393 -8.26 15.10 11.77
C LEU A 393 -8.10 14.20 10.54
N ILE A 394 -6.96 14.32 9.87
CA ILE A 394 -6.63 13.51 8.68
C ILE A 394 -5.81 12.28 9.07
N ALA A 395 -6.03 11.16 8.39
CA ALA A 395 -5.18 9.98 8.49
C ALA A 395 -5.03 9.32 7.14
N ALA A 396 -3.96 8.56 6.96
CA ALA A 396 -3.70 7.83 5.73
C ALA A 396 -3.12 6.45 6.01
N GLY A 397 -3.32 5.53 5.07
CA GLY A 397 -2.74 4.20 5.13
C GLY A 397 -2.60 3.57 3.76
N SER A 398 -1.68 2.61 3.65
CA SER A 398 -1.49 1.80 2.46
C SER A 398 -1.14 0.36 2.82
N SER A 399 -1.42 -0.56 1.90
CA SER A 399 -1.12 -1.99 2.03
C SER A 399 -0.77 -2.59 0.67
N SER A 400 0.17 -3.54 0.64
CA SER A 400 0.60 -4.23 -0.58
C SER A 400 1.20 -5.62 -0.30
N GLY A 401 0.98 -6.56 -1.21
CA GLY A 401 1.70 -7.84 -1.29
C GLY A 401 3.08 -7.72 -1.96
N GLY A 402 3.39 -6.56 -2.56
CA GLY A 402 4.62 -6.33 -3.30
C GLY A 402 4.65 -6.99 -4.69
N ILE A 403 5.85 -7.03 -5.29
CA ILE A 403 6.04 -7.57 -6.63
C ILE A 403 6.01 -9.11 -6.64
N GLY A 404 5.54 -9.71 -7.73
CA GLY A 404 5.61 -11.16 -7.95
C GLY A 404 7.05 -11.66 -7.99
N MET A 405 7.26 -12.88 -7.50
CA MET A 405 8.57 -13.56 -7.42
C MET A 405 9.63 -12.75 -6.65
N LYS A 406 9.21 -11.83 -5.76
CA LYS A 406 10.15 -11.10 -4.91
C LYS A 406 10.99 -12.05 -4.07
N HIS A 407 12.22 -11.64 -3.79
CA HIS A 407 13.00 -12.29 -2.75
C HIS A 407 12.27 -12.14 -1.41
N ARG A 408 12.29 -13.19 -0.57
CA ARG A 408 11.75 -13.10 0.79
C ARG A 408 12.40 -11.99 1.58
N GLY A 409 11.60 -11.33 2.41
CA GLY A 409 12.06 -10.19 3.21
C GLY A 409 12.19 -8.88 2.43
N ARG A 410 11.87 -8.85 1.12
CA ARG A 410 11.85 -7.61 0.34
C ARG A 410 10.71 -6.71 0.82
N LEU A 411 11.09 -5.55 1.34
CA LEU A 411 10.17 -4.50 1.76
C LEU A 411 9.84 -3.57 0.59
N GLY A 412 8.56 -3.33 0.38
CA GLY A 412 8.04 -2.33 -0.54
C GLY A 412 7.67 -1.00 0.14
N PRO A 413 7.25 -0.01 -0.65
CA PRO A 413 6.84 1.31 -0.16
C PRO A 413 5.77 1.31 0.93
N ALA A 414 4.85 0.35 0.89
CA ALA A 414 3.73 0.30 1.83
C ALA A 414 4.19 0.03 3.28
N ALA A 415 5.41 -0.49 3.51
CA ALA A 415 6.00 -0.64 4.84
C ALA A 415 6.87 0.56 5.25
N LEU A 416 7.15 1.48 4.32
CA LEU A 416 8.07 2.59 4.50
C LEU A 416 7.31 3.91 4.64
N VAL A 417 7.25 4.42 5.86
CA VAL A 417 6.66 5.73 6.20
C VAL A 417 7.35 6.84 5.39
N GLY A 418 6.58 7.72 4.79
CA GLY A 418 7.08 8.79 3.90
C GLY A 418 7.32 8.33 2.46
N VAL A 419 7.31 7.03 2.17
CA VAL A 419 7.43 6.49 0.82
C VAL A 419 6.07 6.10 0.26
N GLY A 420 5.40 5.12 0.88
CA GLY A 420 4.08 4.64 0.49
C GLY A 420 2.94 5.52 1.02
N THR A 421 3.08 5.99 2.25
CA THR A 421 2.10 6.83 2.96
C THR A 421 2.80 7.97 3.68
N ALA A 422 2.27 9.19 3.53
CA ALA A 422 2.72 10.37 4.25
C ALA A 422 1.54 11.22 4.72
N VAL A 423 1.72 11.90 5.86
CA VAL A 423 0.84 12.96 6.34
C VAL A 423 1.74 14.11 6.80
N VAL A 424 1.56 15.29 6.20
CA VAL A 424 2.12 16.56 6.66
C VAL A 424 1.13 17.16 7.66
N PRO A 425 1.50 17.24 8.95
CA PRO A 425 0.61 17.70 10.01
C PRO A 425 0.22 19.17 9.86
N CYS A 426 -0.95 19.51 10.40
CA CYS A 426 -1.35 20.90 10.60
C CYS A 426 -0.44 21.56 11.64
N GLN A 427 0.05 22.77 11.34
CA GLN A 427 0.73 23.57 12.35
C GLN A 427 -0.28 24.20 13.32
N PRO A 428 0.02 24.29 14.63
CA PRO A 428 -0.90 24.87 15.61
C PRO A 428 -1.33 26.31 15.29
N ASP A 429 -0.40 27.10 14.73
CA ASP A 429 -0.60 28.52 14.43
C ASP A 429 -1.09 28.78 12.99
N ASP A 430 -1.41 27.72 12.23
CA ASP A 430 -1.92 27.85 10.87
C ASP A 430 -3.43 28.19 10.87
N GLU A 431 -3.75 29.41 10.46
CA GLU A 431 -5.13 29.90 10.36
C GLU A 431 -5.98 29.09 9.37
N ASP A 432 -5.40 28.53 8.32
CA ASP A 432 -6.14 27.73 7.33
C ASP A 432 -6.24 26.26 7.73
N ALA A 433 -5.58 25.87 8.82
CA ALA A 433 -5.49 24.54 9.37
C ALA A 433 -5.19 23.49 8.29
N VAL A 434 -4.19 23.79 7.46
CA VAL A 434 -3.75 23.02 6.30
C VAL A 434 -3.10 21.73 6.78
N SER A 435 -3.49 20.62 6.18
CA SER A 435 -2.78 19.37 6.30
C SER A 435 -2.89 18.61 4.99
N VAL A 436 -1.85 17.85 4.63
CA VAL A 436 -1.81 17.10 3.38
C VAL A 436 -1.47 15.66 3.67
N ALA A 437 -2.25 14.74 3.13
CA ALA A 437 -1.91 13.32 3.13
C ALA A 437 -1.69 12.83 1.70
N ALA A 438 -0.79 11.86 1.51
CA ALA A 438 -0.52 11.24 0.22
C ALA A 438 -0.29 9.74 0.37
N VAL A 439 -0.83 8.98 -0.58
CA VAL A 439 -0.62 7.53 -0.73
C VAL A 439 -0.25 7.20 -2.17
N THR A 440 0.62 6.21 -2.36
CA THR A 440 1.25 5.92 -3.66
C THR A 440 1.18 4.45 -4.06
N SER A 441 1.23 4.20 -5.37
CA SER A 441 1.33 2.88 -6.00
C SER A 441 2.29 2.95 -7.19
N GLY A 442 3.00 1.86 -7.50
CA GLY A 442 3.90 1.82 -8.66
C GLY A 442 5.21 1.06 -8.38
N THR A 443 6.27 1.44 -9.08
CA THR A 443 7.59 0.81 -8.97
C THR A 443 8.24 1.15 -7.63
N GLY A 444 8.19 0.19 -6.69
CA GLY A 444 8.54 0.44 -5.31
C GLY A 444 9.96 0.96 -5.05
N GLU A 445 10.95 0.46 -5.78
CA GLU A 445 12.35 0.85 -5.66
C GLU A 445 12.57 2.33 -6.04
N HIS A 446 11.87 2.80 -7.07
CA HIS A 446 11.91 4.21 -7.50
C HIS A 446 11.16 5.12 -6.53
N MET A 447 10.04 4.65 -5.99
CA MET A 447 9.27 5.38 -4.98
C MET A 447 10.10 5.58 -3.71
N ALA A 448 10.80 4.54 -3.25
CA ALA A 448 11.70 4.60 -2.10
C ALA A 448 12.85 5.58 -2.34
N THR A 449 13.46 5.53 -3.52
CA THR A 449 14.55 6.43 -3.91
C THR A 449 14.13 7.91 -3.91
N THR A 450 12.87 8.19 -4.23
CA THR A 450 12.34 9.56 -4.38
C THR A 450 11.57 10.06 -3.16
N MET A 451 11.38 9.22 -2.13
CA MET A 451 10.48 9.49 -1.00
C MET A 451 9.10 9.98 -1.48
N ALA A 452 8.53 9.24 -2.43
CA ALA A 452 7.45 9.72 -3.29
C ALA A 452 6.27 10.37 -2.55
N SER A 453 5.69 9.70 -1.54
CA SER A 453 4.53 10.24 -0.82
C SER A 453 4.85 11.51 -0.03
N GLN A 454 5.96 11.53 0.72
CA GLN A 454 6.38 12.70 1.51
C GLN A 454 6.66 13.89 0.60
N ARG A 455 7.42 13.67 -0.48
CA ARG A 455 7.78 14.73 -1.42
C ARG A 455 6.55 15.38 -2.04
N CYS A 456 5.57 14.58 -2.48
CA CYS A 456 4.33 15.12 -3.04
C CYS A 456 3.49 15.87 -1.99
N ALA A 457 3.36 15.30 -0.78
CA ALA A 457 2.60 15.93 0.28
C ALA A 457 3.18 17.30 0.66
N GLU A 458 4.51 17.41 0.78
CA GLU A 458 5.21 18.67 1.05
C GLU A 458 5.06 19.68 -0.09
N ARG A 459 5.11 19.23 -1.35
CA ARG A 459 4.90 20.08 -2.53
C ARG A 459 3.52 20.74 -2.52
N LEU A 460 2.47 19.97 -2.25
CA LEU A 460 1.10 20.47 -2.14
C LEU A 460 0.87 21.33 -0.90
N TYR A 461 1.51 20.98 0.22
CA TYR A 461 1.44 21.73 1.47
C TYR A 461 2.08 23.12 1.31
N ASN A 462 3.30 23.17 0.77
CA ASN A 462 4.04 24.41 0.58
C ASN A 462 3.60 25.22 -0.66
N GLY A 463 2.78 24.63 -1.54
CA GLY A 463 2.44 25.24 -2.82
C GLY A 463 3.69 25.45 -3.67
N THR A 464 4.53 24.42 -3.81
CA THR A 464 5.76 24.48 -4.60
C THR A 464 5.85 23.36 -5.62
N ARG A 465 6.56 23.64 -6.71
CA ARG A 465 6.94 22.66 -7.72
C ARG A 465 8.45 22.72 -7.96
N LYS A 466 9.02 21.61 -8.44
CA LYS A 466 10.42 21.59 -8.84
C LYS A 466 10.64 22.45 -10.09
N GLY A 467 11.59 23.36 -9.99
CA GLY A 467 12.07 24.26 -11.03
C GLY A 467 13.40 23.82 -11.65
N PRO A 468 13.95 24.66 -12.55
CA PRO A 468 15.27 24.44 -13.12
C PRO A 468 16.35 24.28 -12.03
N ALA A 469 17.34 23.43 -12.30
CA ALA A 469 18.42 23.09 -11.37
C ALA A 469 17.96 22.53 -10.00
N GLY A 470 16.70 22.08 -9.88
CA GLY A 470 16.17 21.52 -8.64
C GLY A 470 15.73 22.57 -7.61
N THR A 471 15.60 23.83 -8.01
CA THR A 471 15.05 24.89 -7.15
C THR A 471 13.57 24.68 -6.87
N ASP A 472 13.09 25.15 -5.73
CA ASP A 472 11.66 25.14 -5.40
C ASP A 472 11.01 26.43 -5.87
N ILE A 473 10.00 26.32 -6.72
CA ILE A 473 9.24 27.45 -7.27
C ILE A 473 7.84 27.41 -6.69
N HIS A 474 7.38 28.52 -6.09
CA HIS A 474 6.01 28.65 -5.64
C HIS A 474 5.04 28.63 -6.82
N ASP A 475 3.97 27.85 -6.67
CA ASP A 475 2.91 27.72 -7.66
C ASP A 475 1.58 27.56 -6.93
N TYR A 476 0.56 28.30 -7.37
CA TYR A 476 -0.78 28.23 -6.79
C TYR A 476 -1.64 27.20 -7.54
N ASP A 477 -1.21 26.73 -8.72
CA ASP A 477 -1.89 25.66 -9.44
C ASP A 477 -1.42 24.29 -8.93
N GLU A 478 -2.25 23.69 -8.09
CA GLU A 478 -2.03 22.36 -7.54
C GLU A 478 -1.93 21.29 -8.64
N SER A 479 -2.57 21.48 -9.80
CA SER A 479 -2.43 20.57 -10.95
C SER A 479 -1.03 20.66 -11.55
N ALA A 480 -0.48 21.86 -11.67
CA ALA A 480 0.91 22.07 -12.12
C ALA A 480 1.92 21.48 -11.13
N ILE A 481 1.64 21.57 -9.82
CA ILE A 481 2.43 20.92 -8.77
C ILE A 481 2.43 19.40 -8.96
N MET A 482 1.26 18.78 -9.12
CA MET A 482 1.13 17.33 -9.32
C MET A 482 1.82 16.86 -10.59
N GLN A 483 1.67 17.59 -11.69
CA GLN A 483 2.36 17.30 -12.94
C GLN A 483 3.89 17.40 -12.78
N SER A 484 4.37 18.45 -12.12
CA SER A 484 5.81 18.64 -11.86
C SER A 484 6.37 17.55 -10.96
N PHE A 485 5.61 17.10 -9.96
CA PHE A 485 6.01 15.99 -9.11
C PHE A 485 6.30 14.72 -9.94
N ILE A 486 5.37 14.33 -10.81
CA ILE A 486 5.55 13.12 -11.63
C ILE A 486 6.72 13.29 -12.62
N LEU A 487 6.78 14.41 -13.36
CA LEU A 487 7.78 14.60 -14.41
C LEU A 487 9.19 14.88 -13.86
N ASN A 488 9.30 15.72 -12.83
CA ASN A 488 10.56 16.34 -12.42
C ASN A 488 11.08 15.79 -11.08
N ASP A 489 10.20 15.56 -10.10
CA ASP A 489 10.62 14.97 -8.82
C ASP A 489 10.79 13.45 -8.96
N PHE A 490 9.89 12.74 -9.66
CA PHE A 490 9.95 11.29 -9.83
C PHE A 490 10.69 10.86 -11.11
N MET A 491 10.12 11.10 -12.29
CA MET A 491 10.70 10.61 -13.56
C MET A 491 12.04 11.27 -13.90
N GLY A 492 12.20 12.54 -13.53
CA GLY A 492 13.45 13.29 -13.71
C GLY A 492 14.53 12.96 -12.66
N HIS A 493 14.23 12.12 -11.67
CA HIS A 493 15.22 11.74 -10.66
C HIS A 493 16.33 10.89 -11.30
N PRO A 494 17.63 11.18 -11.06
CA PRO A 494 18.73 10.43 -11.67
C PRO A 494 18.68 8.92 -11.44
N GLY A 495 18.24 8.49 -10.25
CA GLY A 495 18.06 7.07 -9.90
C GLY A 495 16.84 6.39 -10.54
N VAL A 496 15.92 7.16 -11.13
CA VAL A 496 14.74 6.63 -11.84
C VAL A 496 15.00 6.63 -13.34
N CYS A 497 15.45 7.74 -13.92
CA CYS A 497 15.67 7.83 -15.36
C CYS A 497 16.87 7.00 -15.86
N ASN A 498 17.89 6.81 -15.03
CA ASN A 498 19.03 5.94 -15.34
C ASN A 498 18.90 4.55 -14.69
N GLY A 499 17.74 4.24 -14.10
CA GLY A 499 17.48 2.98 -13.43
C GLY A 499 17.34 1.81 -14.43
N PRO A 500 17.59 0.57 -14.00
CA PRO A 500 17.45 -0.61 -14.85
C PRO A 500 15.98 -1.00 -15.10
N SER A 501 15.03 -0.40 -14.38
CA SER A 501 13.61 -0.69 -14.44
C SER A 501 12.82 0.51 -14.95
N ALA A 502 11.62 0.29 -15.49
CA ALA A 502 10.74 1.38 -15.90
C ALA A 502 10.19 2.15 -14.68
N GLY A 503 10.20 3.48 -14.77
CA GLY A 503 9.59 4.38 -13.79
C GLY A 503 8.08 4.42 -13.94
N ALA A 504 7.34 3.87 -12.98
CA ALA A 504 5.89 3.91 -12.93
C ALA A 504 5.43 4.35 -11.54
N ILE A 505 4.48 5.29 -11.48
CA ILE A 505 3.91 5.82 -10.26
C ILE A 505 2.48 6.30 -10.51
N GLY A 506 1.61 6.03 -9.54
CA GLY A 506 0.38 6.75 -9.29
C GLY A 506 0.37 7.26 -7.86
N ILE A 507 -0.18 8.46 -7.69
CA ILE A 507 -0.26 9.12 -6.39
C ILE A 507 -1.65 9.71 -6.20
N MET A 508 -2.22 9.49 -5.02
CA MET A 508 -3.45 10.11 -4.56
C MET A 508 -3.10 10.96 -3.33
N ALA A 509 -3.38 12.26 -3.39
CA ALA A 509 -3.12 13.19 -2.32
C ALA A 509 -4.39 13.98 -1.97
N VAL A 510 -4.54 14.32 -0.70
CA VAL A 510 -5.66 15.12 -0.20
C VAL A 510 -5.10 16.28 0.60
N LYS A 511 -5.41 17.49 0.16
CA LYS A 511 -5.17 18.71 0.92
C LYS A 511 -6.44 19.08 1.68
N LYS A 512 -6.35 19.08 2.99
CA LYS A 512 -7.42 19.52 3.89
C LYS A 512 -7.13 20.95 4.31
N THR A 513 -8.11 21.83 4.16
CA THR A 513 -8.10 23.20 4.70
C THR A 513 -9.43 23.48 5.40
N ARG A 514 -9.56 24.62 6.07
CA ARG A 514 -10.87 25.08 6.60
C ARG A 514 -11.93 25.22 5.51
N ALA A 515 -11.53 25.57 4.28
CA ALA A 515 -12.43 25.84 3.16
C ALA A 515 -12.97 24.58 2.47
N GLY A 516 -12.32 23.44 2.64
CA GLY A 516 -12.71 22.19 1.99
C GLY A 516 -11.59 21.15 1.95
N TYR A 517 -11.93 20.01 1.36
CA TYR A 517 -10.98 18.93 1.08
C TYR A 517 -10.79 18.81 -0.41
N TYR A 518 -9.54 18.79 -0.84
CA TYR A 518 -9.13 18.80 -2.23
C TYR A 518 -8.39 17.51 -2.52
N LEU A 519 -9.06 16.58 -3.20
CA LEU A 519 -8.47 15.37 -3.74
C LEU A 519 -7.71 15.74 -5.02
N HIS A 520 -6.48 15.30 -5.12
CA HIS A 520 -5.67 15.32 -6.33
C HIS A 520 -5.13 13.92 -6.60
N PHE A 521 -5.08 13.54 -7.86
CA PHE A 521 -4.35 12.35 -8.28
C PHE A 521 -3.59 12.61 -9.55
N ALA A 522 -2.46 11.92 -9.71
CA ALA A 522 -1.69 11.91 -10.94
C ALA A 522 -1.00 10.55 -11.10
N HIS A 523 -0.83 10.09 -12.33
CA HIS A 523 -0.11 8.86 -12.63
C HIS A 523 0.47 8.86 -14.04
N ASN A 524 1.55 8.08 -14.23
CA ASN A 524 2.10 7.75 -15.54
C ASN A 524 1.94 6.26 -15.91
N THR A 525 1.15 5.52 -15.12
CA THR A 525 0.72 4.14 -15.40
C THR A 525 -0.42 4.13 -16.41
N ASP A 526 -0.71 2.97 -17.02
CA ASP A 526 -1.83 2.82 -17.96
C ASP A 526 -3.18 3.22 -17.35
N SER A 527 -3.37 2.90 -16.07
CA SER A 527 -4.62 3.15 -15.36
C SER A 527 -4.44 3.30 -13.84
N PHE A 528 -5.43 3.93 -13.20
CA PHE A 528 -5.48 4.15 -11.76
C PHE A 528 -6.94 4.14 -11.27
N ALA A 529 -7.32 3.15 -10.46
CA ALA A 529 -8.65 3.03 -9.88
C ALA A 529 -8.78 3.84 -8.58
N LEU A 530 -9.74 4.76 -8.54
CA LEU A 530 -9.92 5.72 -7.45
C LEU A 530 -11.39 5.82 -7.02
N ALA A 531 -11.62 6.12 -5.74
CA ALA A 531 -12.93 6.48 -5.21
C ALA A 531 -12.84 7.54 -4.11
N SER A 532 -13.94 8.27 -3.94
CA SER A 532 -14.07 9.27 -2.88
C SER A 532 -15.52 9.44 -2.45
N MET A 533 -15.74 9.73 -1.17
CA MET A 533 -17.06 9.97 -0.60
C MET A 533 -16.96 10.99 0.53
N GLY A 534 -17.74 12.07 0.44
CA GLY A 534 -17.98 13.00 1.54
C GLY A 534 -19.19 12.57 2.37
N GLY A 535 -19.28 13.02 3.62
CA GLY A 535 -20.36 12.63 4.53
C GLY A 535 -21.77 13.01 4.04
N LYS A 536 -21.86 14.09 3.25
CA LYS A 536 -23.08 14.55 2.58
C LYS A 536 -23.38 13.84 1.25
N ASP A 537 -22.43 13.09 0.70
CA ASP A 537 -22.65 12.36 -0.54
C ASP A 537 -23.59 11.16 -0.28
N PRO A 538 -24.58 10.90 -1.15
CA PRO A 538 -25.45 9.74 -1.00
C PRO A 538 -24.72 8.43 -1.29
N LEU A 539 -23.75 8.46 -2.23
CA LEU A 539 -22.96 7.30 -2.69
C LEU A 539 -21.52 7.73 -3.02
N PRO A 540 -20.54 6.80 -2.98
CA PRO A 540 -19.19 7.08 -3.44
C PRO A 540 -19.13 7.44 -4.92
N THR A 541 -18.23 8.37 -5.27
CA THR A 541 -17.85 8.66 -6.66
C THR A 541 -16.58 7.91 -6.99
N CYS A 542 -16.58 7.17 -8.11
CA CYS A 542 -15.43 6.37 -8.54
C CYS A 542 -14.98 6.75 -9.95
N VAL A 543 -13.69 6.57 -10.23
CA VAL A 543 -13.11 6.79 -11.55
C VAL A 543 -12.03 5.77 -11.83
N MET A 544 -12.05 5.16 -13.02
CA MET A 544 -10.90 4.48 -13.60
C MET A 544 -10.16 5.50 -14.45
N SER A 545 -9.15 6.15 -13.88
CA SER A 545 -8.31 7.08 -14.65
C SER A 545 -7.44 6.27 -15.61
N ARG A 546 -7.32 6.72 -16.86
CA ARG A 546 -6.52 6.04 -17.90
C ARG A 546 -5.58 7.03 -18.56
N LEU A 547 -4.38 6.57 -18.89
CA LEU A 547 -3.40 7.38 -19.61
C LEU A 547 -3.94 7.68 -21.01
N PRO A 548 -4.04 8.97 -21.42
CA PRO A 548 -4.46 9.31 -22.77
C PRO A 548 -3.48 8.74 -23.81
N GLU A 549 -3.98 8.48 -25.02
CA GLU A 549 -3.13 8.02 -26.12
C GLU A 549 -2.02 9.05 -26.41
N GLY A 550 -0.75 8.61 -26.34
CA GLY A 550 0.43 9.48 -26.45
C GLY A 550 0.68 10.41 -25.24
N GLY A 551 -0.14 10.32 -24.19
CA GLY A 551 0.02 11.06 -22.95
C GLY A 551 1.16 10.52 -22.10
N LYS A 552 1.87 11.42 -21.40
CA LYS A 552 2.91 11.05 -20.42
C LYS A 552 2.35 10.94 -19.00
N ILE A 553 1.25 11.63 -18.72
CA ILE A 553 0.60 11.73 -17.42
C ILE A 553 -0.91 11.81 -17.62
N ALA A 554 -1.64 11.15 -16.72
CA ALA A 554 -3.05 11.42 -16.44
C ALA A 554 -3.19 12.00 -15.04
N GLN A 555 -4.10 12.96 -14.87
CA GLN A 555 -4.34 13.62 -13.59
C GLN A 555 -5.80 14.05 -13.47
N GLY A 556 -6.24 14.28 -12.25
CA GLY A 556 -7.57 14.81 -11.96
C GLY A 556 -7.69 15.26 -10.52
N SER A 557 -8.81 15.93 -10.23
CA SER A 557 -9.08 16.45 -8.90
C SER A 557 -10.56 16.42 -8.57
N ARG A 558 -10.88 16.47 -7.28
CA ARG A 558 -12.24 16.61 -6.77
C ARG A 558 -12.23 17.43 -5.49
N LYS A 559 -13.15 18.40 -5.39
CA LYS A 559 -13.37 19.17 -4.17
C LYS A 559 -14.58 18.62 -3.41
N ILE A 560 -14.42 18.40 -2.11
CA ILE A 560 -15.52 18.18 -1.16
C ILE A 560 -15.63 19.44 -0.30
N SER A 561 -16.77 20.12 -0.38
CA SER A 561 -17.00 21.35 0.40
C SER A 561 -17.32 21.02 1.84
N THR A 562 -16.73 21.77 2.78
CA THR A 562 -17.00 21.69 4.23
C THR A 562 -18.19 22.55 4.68
N LYS A 563 -18.79 23.33 3.77
CA LYS A 563 -19.95 24.20 4.06
C LYS A 563 -21.27 23.48 3.79
#